data_AF-A0A426YGK7-F1
#
_entry.id   AF-A0A426YGK7-F1
#
_cell.length_a   1.000
_cell.length_b   1.000
_cell.length_c   1.000
_cell.angle_alpha   90.00
_cell.angle_beta   90.00
_cell.angle_gamma   90.00
#
_symmetry.space_group_name_H-M   'P 1'
#
loop_
_entity.id
_entity.type
_entity.pdbx_description
1 polymer ?
#
loop_
_entity_poly.entity_id
_entity_poly.type
_entity_poly.pdbx_seq_one_letter_code
_entity_poly.pdbx_strand_id
1 'polypeptide(L)'
;MGSILNVPESFLKRHPFPGPGLAVRVLGDVTEGNALEILRQVDEIFIQSIKEAGLYDSIWQAFAVFLPVQSVGVQGDQRTHSHVVVLRAITSEDGMTADWSFHNQDDKLLSRNVQFKMHTKNP
;
A
#
# COMPACT_ATOMS: atom_id res chain seq x y z
N MET A 1 -14.86 -2.38 -24.28
CA MET A 1 -14.70 -3.70 -24.95
C MET A 1 -14.65 -4.86 -23.97
N GLY A 2 -13.85 -4.83 -22.89
CA GLY A 2 -13.74 -5.97 -21.95
C GLY A 2 -15.06 -6.45 -21.32
N SER A 3 -15.99 -5.54 -21.00
CA SER A 3 -17.34 -5.91 -20.51
C SER A 3 -18.16 -6.72 -21.54
N ILE A 4 -18.02 -6.43 -22.83
CA ILE A 4 -18.69 -7.18 -23.93
C ILE A 4 -18.15 -8.62 -24.02
N LEU A 5 -16.90 -8.82 -23.58
CA LEU A 5 -16.25 -10.13 -23.53
C LEU A 5 -16.50 -10.88 -22.21
N ASN A 6 -17.45 -10.42 -21.39
CA ASN A 6 -17.77 -11.00 -20.08
C ASN A 6 -16.58 -11.04 -19.11
N VAL A 7 -15.63 -10.11 -19.23
CA VAL A 7 -14.56 -9.97 -18.25
C VAL A 7 -15.15 -9.45 -16.93
N PRO A 8 -14.80 -10.05 -15.77
CA PRO A 8 -15.31 -9.60 -14.47
C PRO A 8 -15.06 -8.12 -14.23
N GLU A 9 -16.06 -7.41 -13.70
CA GLU A 9 -15.97 -5.98 -13.42
C GLU A 9 -14.80 -5.66 -12.46
N SER A 10 -14.56 -6.53 -11.47
CA SER A 10 -13.44 -6.42 -10.55
C SER A 10 -12.07 -6.43 -11.23
N PHE A 11 -11.96 -7.07 -12.40
CA PHE A 11 -10.75 -7.06 -13.21
C PHE A 11 -10.66 -5.79 -14.06
N LEU A 12 -11.79 -5.35 -14.64
CA LEU A 12 -11.87 -4.14 -15.46
C LEU A 12 -11.58 -2.87 -14.67
N LYS A 13 -12.02 -2.81 -13.40
CA LYS A 13 -11.82 -1.68 -12.49
C LYS A 13 -10.54 -1.77 -11.67
N ARG A 14 -9.71 -2.80 -11.87
CA ARG A 14 -8.50 -2.97 -11.07
C ARG A 14 -7.57 -1.78 -11.27
N HIS A 15 -7.05 -1.23 -10.16
CA HIS A 15 -6.01 -0.20 -10.22
C HIS A 15 -4.85 -0.64 -11.13
N PRO A 16 -4.25 0.30 -11.88
CA PRO A 16 -3.13 -0.02 -12.74
C PRO A 16 -1.96 -0.56 -11.91
N PHE A 17 -1.31 -1.61 -12.41
CA PHE A 17 -0.18 -2.25 -11.76
C PHE A 17 1.04 -2.24 -12.71
N PRO A 18 2.22 -1.82 -12.23
CA PRO A 18 3.39 -1.64 -13.08
C PRO A 18 3.95 -2.97 -13.61
N GLY A 19 4.54 -2.96 -14.79
CA GLY A 19 5.12 -4.16 -15.44
C GLY A 19 6.16 -4.90 -14.57
N PRO A 20 7.16 -4.21 -13.99
CA PRO A 20 8.11 -4.81 -13.04
C PRO A 20 7.49 -5.25 -11.69
N GLY A 21 6.21 -4.98 -11.47
CA GLY A 21 5.47 -5.36 -10.29
C GLY A 21 5.95 -4.71 -8.99
N LEU A 22 6.06 -5.49 -7.92
CA LEU A 22 6.45 -4.99 -6.60
C LEU A 22 7.91 -4.48 -6.55
N ALA A 23 8.76 -4.87 -7.50
CA ALA A 23 10.17 -4.47 -7.51
C ALA A 23 10.33 -2.94 -7.56
N VAL A 24 9.52 -2.23 -8.34
CA VAL A 24 9.56 -0.75 -8.41
C VAL A 24 8.95 -0.05 -7.20
N ARG A 25 8.38 -0.82 -6.27
CA ARG A 25 7.83 -0.33 -5.00
C ARG A 25 8.75 -0.66 -3.81
N VAL A 26 9.89 -1.31 -4.05
CA VAL A 26 10.95 -1.46 -3.06
C VAL A 26 12.07 -0.51 -3.45
N LEU A 27 12.40 0.43 -2.57
CA LEU A 27 13.56 1.28 -2.78
C LEU A 27 14.81 0.53 -2.32
N GLY A 28 15.79 0.40 -3.22
CA GLY A 28 17.03 -0.34 -2.94
C GLY A 28 16.98 -1.80 -3.41
N ASP A 29 17.66 -2.67 -2.67
CA ASP A 29 17.75 -4.09 -3.01
C ASP A 29 16.44 -4.82 -2.67
N VAL A 30 15.82 -5.42 -3.70
CA VAL A 30 14.56 -6.17 -3.57
C VAL A 30 14.68 -7.44 -2.74
N THR A 31 15.89 -7.91 -2.48
CA THR A 31 16.18 -9.14 -1.73
C THR A 31 16.48 -8.91 -0.25
N GLU A 32 16.70 -7.65 0.16
CA GLU A 32 17.08 -7.32 1.53
C GLU A 32 15.91 -7.43 2.51
N GLY A 33 16.17 -7.92 3.72
CA GLY A 33 15.29 -7.73 4.88
C GLY A 33 13.85 -8.23 4.75
N ASN A 34 13.59 -9.23 3.90
CA ASN A 34 12.24 -9.71 3.53
C ASN A 34 11.34 -8.61 2.94
N ALA A 35 11.91 -7.61 2.26
CA ALA A 35 11.19 -6.44 1.75
C ALA A 35 9.96 -6.80 0.89
N LEU A 36 10.10 -7.73 -0.05
CA LEU A 36 8.99 -8.17 -0.91
C LEU A 36 7.86 -8.86 -0.13
N GLU A 37 8.20 -9.61 0.92
CA GLU A 37 7.21 -10.28 1.77
C GLU A 37 6.43 -9.24 2.58
N ILE A 38 7.17 -8.32 3.22
CA ILE A 38 6.59 -7.24 4.01
C ILE A 38 5.67 -6.39 3.14
N LEU A 39 6.17 -5.99 1.97
CA LEU A 39 5.44 -5.14 1.04
C LEU A 39 4.15 -5.80 0.57
N ARG A 40 4.17 -7.10 0.25
CA ARG A 40 2.97 -7.83 -0.22
C ARG A 40 1.88 -7.87 0.84
N GLN A 41 2.25 -8.18 2.10
CA GLN A 41 1.30 -8.20 3.20
C GLN A 41 0.71 -6.82 3.48
N VAL A 42 1.55 -5.78 3.47
CA VAL A 42 1.10 -4.40 3.69
C VAL A 42 0.20 -3.91 2.56
N ASP A 43 0.56 -4.16 1.29
CA ASP A 43 -0.25 -3.78 0.12
C ASP A 43 -1.62 -4.46 0.15
N GLU A 44 -1.68 -5.75 0.48
CA GLU A 44 -2.93 -6.50 0.62
C GLU A 44 -3.84 -5.90 1.69
N ILE A 45 -3.33 -5.65 2.90
CA ILE A 45 -4.11 -5.05 3.98
C ILE A 45 -4.60 -3.65 3.61
N PHE A 46 -3.73 -2.85 2.98
CA PHE A 46 -4.08 -1.48 2.60
C PHE A 46 -5.19 -1.44 1.55
N ILE A 47 -5.06 -2.23 0.49
CA ILE A 47 -6.08 -2.35 -0.56
C ILE A 47 -7.38 -2.90 -0.01
N GLN A 48 -7.32 -3.90 0.87
CA GLN A 48 -8.51 -4.47 1.50
C GLN A 48 -9.23 -3.43 2.37
N SER A 49 -8.48 -2.65 3.15
CA SER A 49 -9.04 -1.57 3.98
C SER A 49 -9.72 -0.48 3.13
N ILE A 50 -9.13 -0.12 1.98
CA ILE A 50 -9.73 0.82 1.03
C ILE A 50 -11.05 0.28 0.44
N LYS A 51 -11.08 -1.01 0.08
CA LYS A 51 -12.29 -1.68 -0.43
C LYS A 51 -13.40 -1.73 0.62
N GLU A 52 -13.06 -2.10 1.85
CA GLU A 52 -14.00 -2.12 2.98
C GLU A 52 -14.56 -0.74 3.32
N ALA A 53 -13.76 0.30 3.13
CA ALA A 53 -14.20 1.69 3.27
C ALA A 53 -15.06 2.20 2.09
N GLY A 54 -15.23 1.40 1.02
CA GLY A 54 -15.98 1.79 -0.17
C GLY A 54 -15.26 2.83 -1.04
N LEU A 55 -13.96 3.03 -0.85
CA LEU A 55 -13.18 4.09 -1.50
C LEU A 55 -12.42 3.62 -2.76
N TYR A 56 -12.40 2.32 -3.04
CA TYR A 56 -11.59 1.73 -4.10
C TYR A 56 -11.82 2.36 -5.48
N ASP A 57 -13.09 2.55 -5.85
CA ASP A 57 -13.48 3.11 -7.16
C ASP A 57 -13.26 4.63 -7.26
N SER A 58 -13.09 5.32 -6.12
CA SER A 58 -12.81 6.78 -6.08
C SER A 58 -11.32 7.10 -6.17
N ILE A 59 -10.46 6.12 -5.91
CA ILE A 59 -9.01 6.26 -5.93
C ILE A 59 -8.51 5.74 -7.27
N TRP A 60 -7.65 6.51 -7.94
CA TRP A 60 -7.05 6.10 -9.21
C TRP A 60 -6.03 4.98 -9.01
N GLN A 61 -5.17 5.13 -7.99
CA GLN A 61 -4.17 4.14 -7.66
C GLN A 61 -3.83 4.20 -6.18
N ALA A 62 -3.86 3.05 -5.49
CA ALA A 62 -3.35 2.88 -4.14
C ALA A 62 -2.30 1.76 -4.09
N PHE A 63 -1.25 1.96 -3.29
CA PHE A 63 -0.22 0.95 -3.03
C PHE A 63 0.71 1.31 -1.87
N ALA A 64 1.42 0.31 -1.38
CA ALA A 64 2.50 0.46 -0.43
C ALA A 64 3.87 0.59 -1.13
N VAL A 65 4.84 1.24 -0.47
CA VAL A 65 6.25 1.37 -0.90
C VAL A 65 7.17 1.08 0.27
N PHE A 66 8.09 0.12 0.10
CA PHE A 66 9.08 -0.23 1.12
C PHE A 66 10.26 0.74 1.06
N LEU A 67 10.67 1.27 2.22
CA LEU A 67 11.84 2.14 2.35
C LEU A 67 12.99 1.41 3.05
N PRO A 68 14.24 1.56 2.58
CA PRO A 68 15.44 0.98 3.20
C PRO A 68 15.88 1.82 4.41
N VAL A 69 14.92 2.18 5.27
CA VAL A 69 15.14 2.92 6.51
C VAL A 69 14.39 2.24 7.63
N GLN A 70 14.94 2.33 8.83
CA GLN A 70 14.34 1.79 10.04
C GLN A 70 13.87 2.93 10.95
N SER A 71 12.71 2.73 11.55
CA SER A 71 12.19 3.59 12.61
C SER A 71 12.18 2.85 13.94
N VAL A 72 12.22 3.60 15.04
CA VAL A 72 12.14 3.06 16.39
C VAL A 72 10.67 2.93 16.79
N GLY A 73 10.26 1.71 17.10
CA GLY A 73 9.01 1.39 17.76
C GLY A 73 9.20 1.13 19.25
N VAL A 74 8.07 1.07 19.96
CA VAL A 74 8.03 0.62 21.36
C VAL A 74 7.19 -0.65 21.40
N GLN A 75 7.78 -1.73 21.90
CA GLN A 75 7.10 -3.00 22.10
C GLN A 75 7.26 -3.43 23.56
N GLY A 76 6.20 -3.23 24.36
CA GLY A 76 6.30 -3.33 25.82
C GLY A 76 7.20 -2.20 26.35
N ASP A 77 8.18 -2.55 27.17
CA ASP A 77 9.15 -1.60 27.73
C ASP A 77 10.44 -1.47 26.88
N GLN A 78 10.51 -2.18 25.75
CA GLN A 78 11.70 -2.20 24.89
C GLN A 78 11.52 -1.34 23.65
N ARG A 79 12.64 -0.76 23.19
CA ARG A 79 12.76 -0.15 21.88
C ARG A 79 13.03 -1.22 20.84
N THR A 80 12.25 -1.23 19.77
CA THR A 80 12.44 -2.11 18.62
C THR A 80 12.74 -1.26 17.39
N HIS A 81 13.48 -1.82 16.44
CA HIS A 81 13.67 -1.21 15.13
C HIS A 81 12.85 -1.99 14.10
N SER A 82 12.17 -1.27 13.21
CA SER A 82 11.34 -1.89 12.17
C SER A 82 11.43 -1.10 10.87
N HIS A 83 11.29 -1.80 9.76
CA HIS A 83 11.26 -1.20 8.43
C HIS A 83 10.08 -0.24 8.29
N VAL A 84 10.29 0.82 7.51
CA VAL A 84 9.25 1.80 7.19
C VAL A 84 8.62 1.46 5.84
N VAL A 85 7.29 1.52 5.80
CA VAL A 85 6.50 1.40 4.56
C VAL A 85 5.64 2.65 4.41
N VAL A 86 5.61 3.21 3.21
CA VAL A 86 4.77 4.34 2.85
C VAL A 86 3.51 3.84 2.18
N LEU A 87 2.36 4.36 2.57
CA LEU A 87 1.09 4.16 1.87
C LEU A 87 0.87 5.33 0.92
N ARG A 88 0.65 5.04 -0.37
CA ARG A 88 0.36 6.03 -1.40
C ARG A 88 -1.02 5.76 -1.97
N ALA A 89 -1.89 6.76 -1.94
CA ALA A 89 -3.17 6.75 -2.65
C ALA A 89 -3.33 8.09 -3.37
N ILE A 90 -3.63 8.01 -4.66
CA ILE A 90 -3.79 9.19 -5.52
C ILE A 90 -5.11 9.14 -6.28
N THR A 91 -5.70 10.31 -6.50
CA THR A 91 -6.72 10.54 -7.51
C THR A 91 -6.06 11.10 -8.76
N SER A 92 -6.61 10.78 -9.92
CA SER A 92 -6.12 11.26 -11.21
C SER A 92 -7.22 11.08 -12.25
N GLU A 93 -7.31 11.99 -13.20
CA GLU A 93 -8.23 11.87 -14.34
C GLU A 93 -7.61 11.09 -15.50
N ASP A 94 -6.29 11.21 -15.69
CA ASP A 94 -5.57 10.77 -16.90
C ASP A 94 -4.24 10.05 -16.64
N GLY A 95 -3.82 9.93 -15.38
CA GLY A 95 -2.54 9.37 -14.96
C GLY A 95 -1.33 10.30 -15.19
N MET A 96 -1.53 11.49 -15.77
CA MET A 96 -0.49 12.50 -16.01
C MET A 96 -0.40 13.51 -14.87
N THR A 97 -1.53 13.85 -14.25
CA THR A 97 -1.60 14.70 -13.05
C THR A 97 -2.26 13.94 -11.92
N ALA A 98 -1.84 14.16 -10.68
CA ALA A 98 -2.35 13.41 -9.54
C ALA A 98 -2.38 14.24 -8.27
N ASP A 99 -3.47 14.10 -7.51
CA ASP A 99 -3.63 14.66 -6.18
C ASP A 99 -3.67 13.54 -5.14
N TRP A 100 -3.32 13.87 -3.91
CA TRP A 100 -3.45 12.94 -2.79
C TRP A 100 -4.92 12.67 -2.50
N SER A 101 -5.31 11.40 -2.43
CA SER A 101 -6.71 11.02 -2.20
C SER A 101 -7.23 11.42 -0.82
N PHE A 102 -6.34 11.68 0.13
CA PHE A 102 -6.70 12.06 1.50
C PHE A 102 -6.48 13.56 1.73
N HIS A 103 -7.44 14.37 1.27
CA HIS A 103 -7.33 15.83 1.32
C HIS A 103 -7.87 16.44 2.63
N ASN A 104 -8.66 15.67 3.40
CA ASN A 104 -9.33 16.16 4.61
C ASN A 104 -8.87 15.40 5.87
N GLN A 105 -8.69 16.11 6.99
CA GLN A 105 -8.20 15.56 8.26
C GLN A 105 -9.10 14.47 8.87
N ASP A 106 -10.31 14.28 8.35
CA ASP A 106 -11.31 13.32 8.82
C ASP A 106 -11.23 11.93 8.14
N ASP A 107 -10.25 11.71 7.27
CA ASP A 107 -10.07 10.42 6.59
C ASP A 107 -9.65 9.34 7.59
N LYS A 108 -10.65 8.66 8.14
CA LYS A 108 -10.57 7.59 9.16
C LYS A 108 -9.61 6.45 8.82
N LEU A 109 -9.17 6.35 7.57
CA LEU A 109 -8.15 5.40 7.11
C LEU A 109 -6.76 5.73 7.67
N LEU A 110 -6.39 7.01 7.80
CA LEU A 110 -5.09 7.43 8.35
C LEU A 110 -5.10 7.50 9.88
N SER A 111 -6.26 7.74 10.50
CA SER A 111 -6.39 7.87 11.96
C SER A 111 -6.41 6.53 12.70
N ARG A 112 -6.71 5.41 12.02
CA ARG A 112 -6.37 4.08 12.54
C ARG A 112 -4.88 3.90 12.33
N ASN A 113 -4.09 4.27 13.34
CA ASN A 113 -2.67 3.95 13.45
C ASN A 113 -2.37 2.63 12.74
N VAL A 114 -1.86 2.73 11.52
CA VAL A 114 -1.37 1.59 10.77
C VAL A 114 0.01 1.27 11.36
N GLN A 115 0.05 0.98 12.65
CA GLN A 115 1.13 0.24 13.28
C GLN A 115 0.95 -1.20 12.83
N PHE A 116 1.40 -1.50 11.61
CA PHE A 116 1.52 -2.89 11.18
C PHE A 116 2.49 -3.57 12.13
N LYS A 117 1.95 -4.33 13.07
CA LYS A 117 2.73 -5.27 13.89
C LYS A 117 3.07 -6.47 13.02
N MET A 118 3.89 -6.24 11.99
CA MET A 118 4.56 -7.31 11.25
C MET A 118 5.43 -8.01 12.27
N HIS A 119 4.97 -9.14 12.79
CA HIS A 119 5.82 -10.03 13.59
C HIS A 119 6.89 -10.58 12.65
N THR A 120 7.97 -9.84 12.45
CA THR A 120 9.23 -10.46 12.09
C THR A 120 9.63 -11.24 13.33
N LYS A 121 9.34 -12.54 13.35
CA LYS A 121 10.16 -13.47 14.14
C LYS A 121 11.59 -13.23 13.65
N ASN A 122 12.40 -12.60 14.47
CA ASN A 122 13.84 -12.63 14.28
C ASN A 122 14.27 -14.11 14.29
N PRO A 123 15.30 -14.52 13.54
CA PRO A 123 15.81 -15.89 13.56
C PRO A 123 16.20 -16.35 14.97
#